data_AF-A0A2E7QKF7-F1
#
_entry.id   AF-A0A2E7QKF7-F1
#
_cell.length_a   1.000
_cell.length_b   1.000
_cell.length_c   1.000
_cell.angle_alpha   90.00
_cell.angle_beta   90.00
_cell.angle_gamma   90.00
#
_symmetry.space_group_name_H-M   'P 1'
#
loop_
_entity.id
_entity.type
_entity.pdbx_description
1 polymer ?
#
loop_
_entity_poly.entity_id
_entity_poly.type
_entity_poly.pdbx_seq_one_letter_code
_entity_poly.pdbx_strand_id
1 'polypeptide(L)'
;MSNGPTGKIYLDEDEDFSGTQAFGRRVVTSVRYSTDPRDIGWVKKNVPCQTACPADTNVPAYISMISEQQFGRSYELNRLANVLPGVLGRICSRPCEDKCRHGWPGNGDPVGICHLKRVAADFKPFGHRISETLFTPSGKHIAIVGGGPTGIAAAHDLTTLGHDVTIYEREDKPGGMLAYGIPEFRLPRDMLEVELRNAIRLGVDLKTGVSVGHGDNDIPLAWLRDNYDAVLLATGCMAATRLPLDGSKEGRDLARVTPGVEYGLDFLIDLHRGVKKTVGKKVFVVGAGFTALDCARVARRSGSEDVTIHLRTTEEYIPVTKEEIFQAKREGVNILGLRTPVGLITGAGGESRGVRFIQNRLGGWRKNGRRQAIPIEGSEFEESCDTLIIAIGQKTITDYLDQPVKLDSWKSVKIGEDGMTSINGMFAAGDFVNGPTTAIDAIGHGRAIALKMDAWLMGRVRRKQVVKVEAVDGPLHERSFDFISRQEMPTTPLKGRFRGPSAEVEKGLGIKQASEEAKRCYLCNHRYEIDIDNCIYCRACIEVAPRNCIKLVEGIEIKKDGTYGDLREAREWDKVGAIWIDNNECIRCSACYKVCPTKCISITNYEISCQDISGKKGKGK
;
A
#
# COMPACT_ATOMS: atom_id res chain seq x y z
N MET A 1 -29.83 40.57 -12.55
CA MET A 1 -30.20 39.93 -11.26
C MET A 1 -31.12 38.77 -11.55
N SER A 2 -30.63 37.54 -11.37
CA SER A 2 -31.41 36.37 -10.92
C SER A 2 -30.42 35.20 -10.79
N ASN A 3 -29.89 35.01 -9.58
CA ASN A 3 -29.13 33.82 -9.21
C ASN A 3 -30.07 32.61 -9.24
N GLY A 4 -30.00 31.81 -10.31
CA GLY A 4 -30.59 30.48 -10.33
C GLY A 4 -29.73 29.51 -9.49
N PRO A 5 -30.33 28.50 -8.83
CA PRO A 5 -29.61 27.59 -7.97
C PRO A 5 -28.67 26.72 -8.80
N THR A 6 -27.38 26.77 -8.51
CA THR A 6 -26.38 25.78 -8.96
C THR A 6 -26.65 24.46 -8.22
N GLY A 7 -27.66 23.71 -8.66
CA GLY A 7 -27.86 22.32 -8.25
C GLY A 7 -26.92 21.40 -9.00
N LYS A 8 -26.28 20.46 -8.30
CA LYS A 8 -25.60 19.33 -8.96
C LYS A 8 -26.64 18.54 -9.75
N ILE A 9 -26.47 18.45 -11.06
CA ILE A 9 -27.30 17.60 -11.93
C ILE A 9 -26.76 16.17 -11.78
N TYR A 10 -27.57 15.26 -11.24
CA TYR A 10 -27.27 13.84 -11.21
C TYR A 10 -27.83 13.24 -12.50
N LEU A 11 -26.94 12.68 -13.33
CA LEU A 11 -27.30 12.07 -14.61
C LEU A 11 -27.99 10.72 -14.36
N ASP A 12 -29.11 10.48 -15.04
CA ASP A 12 -29.79 9.17 -15.00
C ASP A 12 -29.10 8.19 -15.95
N GLU A 13 -29.16 6.89 -15.65
CA GLU A 13 -28.44 5.84 -16.41
C GLU A 13 -28.95 5.67 -17.86
N ASP A 14 -30.10 6.27 -18.19
CA ASP A 14 -30.80 6.14 -19.48
C ASP A 14 -30.74 7.40 -20.38
N GLU A 15 -30.11 8.50 -19.96
CA GLU A 15 -30.01 9.71 -20.79
C GLU A 15 -28.78 9.69 -21.71
N ASP A 16 -29.01 9.40 -22.99
CA ASP A 16 -28.04 9.57 -24.07
C ASP A 16 -28.04 11.01 -24.61
N PHE A 17 -27.00 11.77 -24.30
CA PHE A 17 -26.80 13.15 -24.80
C PHE A 17 -25.89 13.24 -26.04
N SER A 18 -25.63 12.12 -26.74
CA SER A 18 -24.92 12.14 -28.03
C SER A 18 -25.66 12.91 -29.13
N GLY A 19 -26.94 13.22 -28.93
CA GLY A 19 -27.86 13.71 -29.96
C GLY A 19 -27.97 15.22 -30.21
N THR A 20 -27.41 16.12 -29.39
CA THR A 20 -27.55 17.58 -29.64
C THR A 20 -26.35 18.17 -30.37
N GLN A 21 -26.22 17.83 -31.65
CA GLN A 21 -25.41 18.60 -32.59
C GLN A 21 -26.29 19.60 -33.33
N ALA A 22 -26.11 20.89 -33.03
CA ALA A 22 -26.59 21.98 -33.89
C ALA A 22 -25.46 22.99 -34.07
N PHE A 23 -25.08 23.19 -35.34
CA PHE A 23 -24.28 24.28 -35.91
C PHE A 23 -23.38 25.10 -34.98
N GLY A 24 -22.07 24.88 -35.10
CA GLY A 24 -21.07 25.92 -34.88
C GLY A 24 -20.76 26.28 -33.41
N ARG A 25 -19.88 25.47 -32.80
CA ARG A 25 -19.15 25.69 -31.53
C ARG A 25 -19.95 25.79 -30.23
N ARG A 26 -19.87 24.70 -29.46
CA ARG A 26 -19.51 24.69 -28.02
C ARG A 26 -18.88 23.33 -27.70
N VAL A 27 -17.58 23.28 -27.41
CA VAL A 27 -16.93 22.08 -26.86
C VAL A 27 -17.43 21.95 -25.42
N VAL A 28 -18.34 21.03 -25.18
CA VAL A 28 -18.66 20.55 -23.84
C VAL A 28 -18.06 19.16 -23.77
N THR A 29 -16.87 19.06 -23.19
CA THR A 29 -16.23 17.78 -22.85
C THR A 29 -17.15 17.08 -21.85
N SER A 30 -17.93 16.10 -22.31
CA SER A 30 -18.88 15.37 -21.47
C SER A 30 -18.11 14.39 -20.58
N VAL A 31 -17.67 14.87 -19.41
CA VAL A 31 -17.28 14.00 -18.32
C VAL A 31 -18.48 13.12 -18.00
N ARG A 32 -18.38 11.81 -18.26
CA ARG A 32 -19.42 10.83 -17.88
C ARG A 32 -18.94 10.01 -16.70
N TYR A 33 -19.86 9.61 -15.84
CA TYR A 33 -19.57 8.70 -14.72
C TYR A 33 -20.27 7.38 -15.00
N SER A 34 -19.49 6.31 -15.14
CA SER A 34 -19.99 5.00 -15.53
C SER A 34 -19.99 4.02 -14.37
N THR A 35 -21.10 3.31 -14.22
CA THR A 35 -21.20 2.12 -13.36
C THR A 35 -21.19 0.83 -14.17
N ASP A 36 -20.98 0.91 -15.48
CA ASP A 36 -20.92 -0.27 -16.35
C ASP A 36 -19.77 -1.19 -15.89
N PRO A 37 -20.04 -2.47 -15.60
CA PRO A 37 -19.01 -3.43 -15.25
C PRO A 37 -17.85 -3.48 -16.26
N ARG A 38 -18.11 -3.20 -17.55
CA ARG A 38 -17.11 -3.15 -18.63
C ARG A 38 -16.08 -2.05 -18.42
N ASP A 39 -16.51 -0.85 -18.00
CA ASP A 39 -15.60 0.26 -17.76
C ASP A 39 -14.74 0.01 -16.50
N ILE A 40 -15.34 -0.55 -15.44
CA ILE A 40 -14.61 -0.93 -14.22
C ILE A 40 -13.61 -2.07 -14.52
N GLY A 41 -14.06 -3.10 -15.23
CA GLY A 41 -13.24 -4.22 -15.66
C GLY A 41 -12.08 -3.76 -16.54
N TRP A 42 -12.34 -2.80 -17.45
CA TRP A 42 -11.30 -2.19 -18.26
C TRP A 42 -10.20 -1.57 -17.41
N VAL A 43 -10.53 -0.74 -16.41
CA VAL A 43 -9.53 -0.12 -15.53
C VAL A 43 -8.74 -1.18 -14.77
N LYS A 44 -9.43 -2.16 -14.19
CA LYS A 44 -8.79 -3.24 -13.43
C LYS A 44 -7.77 -4.02 -14.25
N LYS A 45 -8.07 -4.29 -15.52
CA LYS A 45 -7.18 -4.97 -16.46
C LYS A 45 -6.05 -4.05 -16.93
N ASN A 46 -6.35 -2.81 -17.28
CA ASN A 46 -5.43 -1.94 -18.02
C ASN A 46 -4.58 -1.02 -17.14
N VAL A 47 -4.91 -0.80 -15.87
CA VAL A 47 -4.13 0.05 -14.95
C VAL A 47 -3.50 -0.81 -13.85
N PRO A 48 -2.52 -1.67 -14.19
CA PRO A 48 -2.06 -2.74 -13.31
C PRO A 48 -1.41 -2.23 -12.02
N CYS A 49 -0.78 -1.05 -12.05
CA CYS A 49 -0.18 -0.44 -10.86
C CYS A 49 -1.24 0.00 -9.83
N GLN A 50 -2.39 0.49 -10.27
CA GLN A 50 -3.51 0.85 -9.39
C GLN A 50 -4.18 -0.41 -8.85
N THR A 51 -4.51 -1.37 -9.71
CA THR A 51 -5.09 -2.66 -9.31
C THR A 51 -4.23 -3.43 -8.30
N ALA A 52 -2.91 -3.33 -8.43
CA ALA A 52 -1.97 -3.97 -7.51
C ALA A 52 -1.82 -3.23 -6.16
N CYS A 53 -2.29 -1.99 -6.05
CA CYS A 53 -2.22 -1.22 -4.82
C CYS A 53 -3.38 -1.63 -3.89
N PRO A 54 -3.12 -2.15 -2.67
CA PRO A 54 -4.18 -2.53 -1.74
C PRO A 54 -5.14 -1.39 -1.35
N ALA A 55 -4.67 -0.14 -1.41
CA ALA A 55 -5.51 1.04 -1.16
C ALA A 55 -6.14 1.62 -2.44
N ASP A 56 -5.93 1.01 -3.62
CA ASP A 56 -6.44 1.46 -4.91
C ASP A 56 -5.99 2.89 -5.28
N THR A 57 -4.72 3.21 -5.03
CA THR A 57 -4.17 4.54 -5.35
C THR A 57 -4.10 4.75 -6.87
N ASN A 58 -4.69 5.85 -7.35
CA ASN A 58 -4.67 6.23 -8.77
C ASN A 58 -3.26 6.73 -9.19
N VAL A 59 -2.39 5.76 -9.48
CA VAL A 59 -0.98 5.98 -9.82
C VAL A 59 -0.79 6.90 -11.04
N PRO A 60 -1.44 6.65 -12.19
CA PRO A 60 -1.24 7.50 -13.35
C PRO A 60 -1.63 8.96 -13.12
N ALA A 61 -2.77 9.21 -12.44
CA ALA A 61 -3.25 10.57 -12.24
C ALA A 61 -2.30 11.41 -11.39
N TYR A 62 -1.80 10.89 -10.27
CA TYR A 62 -0.88 11.66 -9.45
C TYR A 62 0.50 11.82 -10.10
N ILE A 63 0.94 10.88 -10.94
CA ILE A 63 2.18 11.01 -11.72
C ILE A 63 2.03 12.09 -12.80
N SER A 64 0.89 12.16 -13.47
CA SER A 64 0.60 13.23 -14.44
C SER A 64 0.73 14.63 -13.80
N MET A 65 0.18 14.78 -12.60
CA MET A 65 0.34 16.03 -11.84
C MET A 65 1.81 16.35 -11.50
N ILE A 66 2.66 15.33 -11.29
CA ILE A 66 4.10 15.54 -11.05
C ILE A 66 4.81 16.00 -12.33
N SER A 67 4.47 15.43 -13.50
CA SER A 67 5.05 15.89 -14.78
C SER A 67 4.69 17.35 -15.08
N GLU A 68 3.54 17.82 -14.59
CA GLU A 68 3.10 19.21 -14.70
C GLU A 68 3.56 20.09 -13.52
N GLN A 69 4.38 19.56 -12.60
CA GLN A 69 4.85 20.23 -11.39
C GLN A 69 3.72 20.71 -10.44
N GLN A 70 2.53 20.12 -10.56
CA GLN A 70 1.39 20.33 -9.67
C GLN A 70 1.49 19.43 -8.42
N PHE A 71 2.55 19.58 -7.62
CA PHE A 71 2.85 18.69 -6.50
C PHE A 71 1.74 18.65 -5.43
N GLY A 72 1.13 19.80 -5.11
CA GLY A 72 0.00 19.87 -4.18
C GLY A 72 -1.21 19.07 -4.65
N ARG A 73 -1.54 19.14 -5.95
CA ARG A 73 -2.62 18.37 -6.54
C ARG A 73 -2.29 16.87 -6.58
N SER A 74 -1.05 16.52 -6.92
CA SER A 74 -0.56 15.13 -6.85
C SER A 74 -0.69 14.55 -5.44
N TYR A 75 -0.38 15.33 -4.41
CA TYR A 75 -0.52 14.95 -3.02
C TYR A 75 -1.99 14.69 -2.64
N GLU A 76 -2.91 15.57 -3.05
CA GLU A 76 -4.35 15.36 -2.82
C GLU A 76 -4.90 14.13 -3.55
N LEU A 77 -4.49 13.89 -4.79
CA LEU A 77 -4.91 12.70 -5.55
C LEU A 77 -4.46 11.41 -4.86
N ASN A 78 -3.25 11.38 -4.29
CA ASN A 78 -2.84 10.26 -3.46
C ASN A 78 -3.76 10.09 -2.25
N ARG A 79 -4.08 11.19 -1.55
CA ARG A 79 -4.90 11.18 -0.34
C ARG A 79 -6.31 10.63 -0.51
N LEU A 80 -6.86 10.67 -1.73
CA LEU A 80 -8.16 10.05 -2.02
C LEU A 80 -8.19 8.56 -1.64
N ALA A 81 -7.07 7.85 -1.81
CA ALA A 81 -6.93 6.40 -1.60
C ALA A 81 -5.90 6.03 -0.51
N ASN A 82 -4.78 6.74 -0.48
CA ASN A 82 -3.73 6.59 0.52
C ASN A 82 -3.61 7.85 1.37
N VAL A 83 -4.10 7.80 2.61
CA VAL A 83 -4.13 8.97 3.51
C VAL A 83 -2.75 9.37 4.06
N LEU A 84 -1.69 8.59 3.80
CA LEU A 84 -0.31 8.85 4.25
C LEU A 84 0.71 8.83 3.08
N PRO A 85 0.56 9.66 2.04
CA PRO A 85 1.47 9.68 0.89
C PRO A 85 2.94 9.94 1.25
N GLY A 86 3.24 10.83 2.19
CA GLY A 86 4.61 11.13 2.60
C GLY A 86 5.30 9.95 3.28
N VAL A 87 4.55 9.19 4.08
CA VAL A 87 5.00 7.95 4.71
C VAL A 87 5.21 6.86 3.66
N LEU A 88 4.19 6.56 2.85
CA LEU A 88 4.27 5.51 1.84
C LEU A 88 5.15 5.87 0.64
N GLY A 89 5.59 7.12 0.50
CA GLY A 89 6.64 7.50 -0.42
C GLY A 89 8.03 7.01 0.02
N ARG A 90 8.19 6.68 1.31
CA ARG A 90 9.46 6.24 1.91
C ARG A 90 9.49 4.74 2.21
N ILE A 91 8.41 4.19 2.78
CA ILE A 91 8.44 2.83 3.36
C ILE A 91 7.52 1.80 2.68
N CYS A 92 6.84 2.18 1.60
CA CYS A 92 5.92 1.26 0.91
C CYS A 92 6.66 0.03 0.37
N SER A 93 5.97 -1.11 0.41
CA SER A 93 6.39 -2.39 -0.17
C SER A 93 6.37 -2.40 -1.71
N ARG A 94 5.83 -1.36 -2.34
CA ARG A 94 5.82 -1.10 -3.79
C ARG A 94 5.14 -2.19 -4.65
N PRO A 95 3.99 -2.78 -4.25
CA PRO A 95 3.32 -3.81 -5.08
C PRO A 95 2.90 -3.30 -6.46
N CYS A 96 2.71 -1.97 -6.58
CA CYS A 96 2.42 -1.29 -7.84
C CYS A 96 3.59 -1.29 -8.83
N GLU A 97 4.84 -1.29 -8.36
CA GLU A 97 6.03 -1.31 -9.24
C GLU A 97 6.22 -2.69 -9.88
N ASP A 98 5.99 -3.76 -9.12
CA ASP A 98 6.08 -5.16 -9.62
C ASP A 98 5.09 -5.46 -10.76
N LYS A 99 3.96 -4.74 -10.80
CA LYS A 99 2.93 -4.88 -11.84
C LYS A 99 2.98 -3.78 -12.90
N CYS A 100 3.89 -2.82 -12.78
CA CYS A 100 4.00 -1.71 -13.73
C CYS A 100 4.28 -2.22 -15.15
N ARG A 101 3.50 -1.74 -16.14
CA ARG A 101 3.65 -2.14 -17.55
C ARG A 101 5.05 -1.83 -18.11
N HIS A 102 5.70 -0.77 -17.63
CA HIS A 102 7.06 -0.43 -18.03
C HIS A 102 8.08 -1.50 -17.61
N GLY A 103 7.78 -2.28 -16.56
CA GLY A 103 8.59 -3.40 -16.08
C GLY A 103 8.31 -4.74 -16.78
N TRP A 104 7.40 -4.79 -17.75
CA TRP A 104 7.09 -6.03 -18.47
C TRP A 104 8.23 -6.44 -19.42
N PRO A 105 8.34 -7.75 -19.76
CA PRO A 105 9.37 -8.23 -20.67
C PRO A 105 9.46 -7.41 -21.96
N GLY A 106 10.65 -6.88 -22.24
CA GLY A 106 10.96 -6.06 -23.41
C GLY A 106 10.66 -4.56 -23.29
N ASN A 107 10.09 -4.07 -22.19
CA ASN A 107 9.84 -2.62 -21.97
C ASN A 107 10.93 -1.93 -21.13
N GLY A 108 11.60 -2.65 -20.23
CA GLY A 108 12.66 -2.11 -19.36
C GLY A 108 12.32 -2.23 -17.88
N ASP A 109 12.79 -1.26 -17.08
CA ASP A 109 12.52 -1.22 -15.64
C ASP A 109 11.16 -0.58 -15.32
N PRO A 110 10.50 -0.95 -14.21
CA PRO A 110 9.28 -0.28 -13.77
C PRO A 110 9.52 1.21 -13.46
N VAL A 111 8.43 1.99 -13.46
CA VAL A 111 8.45 3.38 -12.97
C VAL A 111 8.70 3.39 -11.46
N GLY A 112 9.49 4.33 -10.96
CA GLY A 112 9.73 4.64 -9.55
C GLY A 112 8.51 5.28 -8.87
N ILE A 113 7.38 4.58 -8.90
CA ILE A 113 6.06 4.99 -8.41
C ILE A 113 6.12 5.42 -6.93
N CYS A 114 6.85 4.67 -6.09
CA CYS A 114 7.03 4.98 -4.68
C CYS A 114 7.79 6.30 -4.49
N HIS A 115 8.86 6.51 -5.25
CA HIS A 115 9.67 7.72 -5.16
C HIS A 115 8.91 8.95 -5.68
N LEU A 116 8.12 8.82 -6.75
CA LEU A 116 7.25 9.88 -7.24
C LEU A 116 6.17 10.26 -6.23
N LYS A 117 5.62 9.30 -5.49
CA LYS A 117 4.71 9.59 -4.38
C LYS A 117 5.38 10.44 -3.30
N ARG A 118 6.64 10.15 -2.97
CA ARG A 118 7.44 10.98 -2.06
C ARG A 118 7.62 12.41 -2.59
N VAL A 119 7.90 12.57 -3.89
CA VAL A 119 8.04 13.89 -4.53
C VAL A 119 6.80 14.74 -4.30
N ALA A 120 5.60 14.19 -4.45
CA ALA A 120 4.36 14.91 -4.20
C ALA A 120 4.28 15.47 -2.76
N ALA A 121 4.68 14.65 -1.77
CA ALA A 121 4.68 15.07 -0.36
C ALA A 121 5.80 16.04 0.01
N ASP A 122 7.00 15.86 -0.57
CA ASP A 122 8.18 16.66 -0.26
C ASP A 122 8.15 18.04 -0.94
N PHE A 123 7.55 18.16 -2.15
CA PHE A 123 7.49 19.41 -2.92
C PHE A 123 6.13 20.11 -2.93
N LYS A 124 5.11 19.60 -2.22
CA LYS A 124 3.87 20.36 -2.06
C LYS A 124 4.16 21.73 -1.43
N PRO A 125 3.46 22.81 -1.83
CA PRO A 125 3.67 24.13 -1.24
C PRO A 125 3.51 24.11 0.28
N PHE A 126 4.30 24.94 0.97
CA PHE A 126 4.12 25.13 2.41
C PHE A 126 2.70 25.65 2.69
N GLY A 127 2.00 25.04 3.66
CA GLY A 127 0.61 25.38 3.96
C GLY A 127 -0.40 24.94 2.89
N HIS A 128 -0.05 24.01 1.99
CA HIS A 128 -0.97 23.43 1.01
C HIS A 128 -2.28 22.99 1.69
N ARG A 129 -3.39 23.59 1.26
CA ARG A 129 -4.72 23.29 1.80
C ARG A 129 -5.19 21.98 1.20
N ILE A 130 -5.52 21.02 2.06
CA ILE A 130 -6.18 19.80 1.64
C ILE A 130 -7.69 20.04 1.58
N SER A 131 -8.33 19.53 0.53
CA SER A 131 -9.79 19.55 0.38
C SER A 131 -10.36 18.13 0.36
N GLU A 132 -11.32 17.84 1.24
CA GLU A 132 -12.10 16.60 1.23
C GLU A 132 -13.59 16.92 1.02
N THR A 133 -14.30 15.97 0.40
CA THR A 133 -15.77 16.02 0.31
C THR A 133 -16.34 15.36 1.55
N LEU A 134 -17.13 16.12 2.31
CA LEU A 134 -17.70 15.69 3.58
C LEU A 134 -19.20 15.45 3.45
N PHE A 135 -19.68 14.38 4.10
CA PHE A 135 -21.09 14.18 4.34
C PHE A 135 -21.58 15.07 5.49
N THR A 136 -22.88 15.31 5.53
CA THR A 136 -23.51 15.88 6.72
C THR A 136 -23.33 14.94 7.92
N PRO A 137 -23.24 15.48 9.15
CA PRO A 137 -23.17 14.68 10.36
C PRO A 137 -24.23 13.57 10.38
N SER A 138 -23.82 12.34 10.62
CA SER A 138 -24.68 11.16 10.66
C SER A 138 -25.38 10.98 12.01
N GLY A 139 -24.85 11.61 13.06
CA GLY A 139 -25.25 11.41 14.45
C GLY A 139 -24.81 10.05 15.01
N LYS A 140 -23.84 9.38 14.38
CA LYS A 140 -23.28 8.10 14.83
C LYS A 140 -21.91 8.28 15.44
N HIS A 141 -21.69 7.64 16.58
CA HIS A 141 -20.46 7.69 17.35
C HIS A 141 -19.70 6.37 17.23
N ILE A 142 -18.41 6.45 16.87
CA ILE A 142 -17.57 5.28 16.60
C ILE A 142 -16.31 5.33 17.47
N ALA A 143 -16.00 4.23 18.15
CA ALA A 143 -14.72 4.04 18.82
C ALA A 143 -13.77 3.21 17.96
N ILE A 144 -12.52 3.63 17.84
CA ILE A 144 -11.46 2.87 17.18
C ILE A 144 -10.37 2.56 18.21
N VAL A 145 -10.04 1.30 18.38
CA VAL A 145 -8.97 0.84 19.29
C VAL A 145 -7.69 0.62 18.49
N GLY A 146 -6.71 1.51 18.68
CA GLY A 146 -5.42 1.53 17.98
C GLY A 146 -5.29 2.68 16.98
N GLY A 147 -4.30 3.55 17.20
CA GLY A 147 -3.94 4.68 16.34
C GLY A 147 -2.89 4.35 15.27
N GLY A 148 -2.79 3.09 14.85
CA GLY A 148 -1.92 2.64 13.77
C GLY A 148 -2.45 2.98 12.36
N PRO A 149 -1.76 2.55 11.28
CA PRO A 149 -2.15 2.86 9.90
C PRO A 149 -3.60 2.50 9.56
N THR A 150 -4.06 1.34 10.04
CA THR A 150 -5.44 0.88 9.85
C THR A 150 -6.44 1.78 10.55
N GLY A 151 -6.22 2.09 11.83
CA GLY A 151 -7.13 2.94 12.61
C GLY A 151 -7.19 4.36 12.07
N ILE A 152 -6.04 4.94 11.70
CA ILE A 152 -5.95 6.28 11.10
C ILE A 152 -6.68 6.34 9.75
N ALA A 153 -6.49 5.35 8.88
CA ALA A 153 -7.17 5.32 7.59
C ALA A 153 -8.69 5.12 7.72
N ALA A 154 -9.12 4.24 8.62
CA ALA A 154 -10.54 4.07 8.90
C ALA A 154 -11.16 5.34 9.51
N ALA A 155 -10.48 5.97 10.47
CA ALA A 155 -10.94 7.21 11.10
C ALA A 155 -11.14 8.33 10.09
N HIS A 156 -10.16 8.54 9.20
CA HIS A 156 -10.27 9.51 8.11
C HIS A 156 -11.53 9.25 7.27
N ASP A 157 -11.70 8.02 6.77
CA ASP A 157 -12.81 7.71 5.88
C ASP A 157 -14.18 7.85 6.57
N LEU A 158 -14.32 7.34 7.79
CA LEU A 158 -15.55 7.46 8.58
C LEU A 158 -15.91 8.91 8.91
N THR A 159 -14.91 9.74 9.20
CA THR A 159 -15.12 11.18 9.44
C THR A 159 -15.56 11.90 8.16
N THR A 160 -14.99 11.56 7.00
CA THR A 160 -15.50 12.11 5.71
C THR A 160 -16.93 11.68 5.40
N LEU A 161 -17.37 10.57 6.00
CA LEU A 161 -18.73 10.05 5.92
C LEU A 161 -19.66 10.67 6.99
N GLY A 162 -19.16 11.62 7.79
CA GLY A 162 -19.96 12.40 8.74
C GLY A 162 -20.16 11.71 10.09
N HIS A 163 -19.43 10.64 10.39
CA HIS A 163 -19.46 10.00 11.71
C HIS A 163 -18.53 10.71 12.69
N ASP A 164 -18.91 10.71 13.96
CA ASP A 164 -18.06 11.19 15.06
C ASP A 164 -17.14 10.05 15.51
N VAL A 165 -15.83 10.26 15.41
CA VAL A 165 -14.84 9.19 15.63
C VAL A 165 -13.91 9.53 16.79
N THR A 166 -13.79 8.61 17.74
CA THR A 166 -12.77 8.63 18.80
C THR A 166 -11.76 7.50 18.57
N ILE A 167 -10.46 7.81 18.57
CA ILE A 167 -9.38 6.83 18.58
C ILE A 167 -8.81 6.70 19.99
N TYR A 168 -8.73 5.47 20.49
CA TYR A 168 -8.05 5.10 21.72
C TYR A 168 -6.70 4.47 21.37
N GLU A 169 -5.60 5.15 21.71
CA GLU A 169 -4.23 4.72 21.46
C GLU A 169 -3.50 4.52 22.80
N ARG A 170 -2.90 3.34 22.95
CA ARG A 170 -2.18 2.95 24.17
C ARG A 170 -0.87 3.71 24.33
N GLU A 171 -0.15 3.90 23.23
CA GLU A 171 1.15 4.56 23.28
C GLU A 171 1.02 6.09 23.41
N ASP A 172 2.13 6.79 23.67
CA ASP A 172 2.15 8.24 23.87
C ASP A 172 1.82 9.04 22.59
N LYS A 173 2.04 8.43 21.42
CA LYS A 173 1.82 9.04 20.10
C LYS A 173 1.08 8.06 19.17
N PRO A 174 0.26 8.58 18.25
CA PRO A 174 -0.34 7.76 17.20
C PRO A 174 0.72 7.33 16.17
N GLY A 175 0.33 6.39 15.31
CA GLY A 175 1.12 5.89 14.20
C GLY A 175 1.45 4.40 14.31
N GLY A 176 1.26 3.78 15.48
CA GLY A 176 1.52 2.35 15.71
C GLY A 176 2.91 1.94 15.20
N MET A 177 2.99 0.89 14.39
CA MET A 177 4.28 0.41 13.84
C MET A 177 5.03 1.46 13.00
N LEU A 178 4.37 2.49 12.45
CA LEU A 178 5.08 3.59 11.78
C LEU A 178 5.93 4.39 12.79
N ALA A 179 5.39 4.64 13.98
CA ALA A 179 6.05 5.39 15.04
C ALA A 179 7.05 4.52 15.82
N TYR A 180 6.69 3.27 16.11
CA TYR A 180 7.45 2.43 17.05
C TYR A 180 8.23 1.28 16.41
N GLY A 181 7.86 0.86 15.20
CA GLY A 181 8.48 -0.28 14.51
C GLY A 181 9.48 0.09 13.42
N ILE A 182 9.38 1.27 12.82
CA ILE A 182 10.23 1.70 11.70
C ILE A 182 11.28 2.71 12.18
N PRO A 183 12.58 2.51 11.92
CA PRO A 183 13.63 3.46 12.31
C PRO A 183 13.55 4.84 11.62
N GLU A 184 14.02 5.87 12.32
CA GLU A 184 13.98 7.27 11.85
C GLU A 184 14.77 7.53 10.57
N PHE A 185 15.87 6.79 10.35
CA PHE A 185 16.65 6.93 9.11
C PHE A 185 15.90 6.44 7.85
N ARG A 186 14.77 5.74 8.01
CA ARG A 186 13.83 5.38 6.92
C ARG A 186 12.57 6.23 6.96
N LEU A 187 12.09 6.57 8.15
CA LEU A 187 10.86 7.33 8.34
C LEU A 187 11.06 8.47 9.37
N PRO A 188 11.39 9.70 8.90
CA PRO A 188 11.56 10.85 9.77
C PRO A 188 10.30 11.16 10.59
N ARG A 189 10.48 11.49 11.88
CA ARG A 189 9.38 11.68 12.86
C ARG A 189 8.56 12.93 12.62
N ASP A 190 9.23 14.02 12.24
CA ASP A 190 8.60 15.29 11.87
C ASP A 190 7.64 15.11 10.69
N MET A 191 8.07 14.39 9.66
CA MET A 191 7.24 14.10 8.49
C MET A 191 6.08 13.15 8.83
N LEU A 192 6.34 12.09 9.62
CA LEU A 192 5.28 11.20 10.09
C LEU A 192 4.21 11.95 10.89
N GLU A 193 4.61 12.84 11.78
CA GLU A 193 3.70 13.64 12.60
C GLU A 193 2.82 14.55 11.74
N VAL A 194 3.39 15.21 10.74
CA VAL A 194 2.63 16.04 9.79
C VAL A 194 1.59 15.20 9.03
N GLU A 195 1.97 14.02 8.53
CA GLU A 195 1.06 13.14 7.79
C GLU A 195 -0.07 12.59 8.68
N LEU A 196 0.24 12.18 9.91
CA LEU A 196 -0.77 11.69 10.85
C LEU A 196 -1.76 12.80 11.22
N ARG A 197 -1.28 14.00 11.55
CA ARG A 197 -2.14 15.16 11.82
C ARG A 197 -3.02 15.47 10.63
N ASN A 198 -2.47 15.48 9.42
CA ASN A 198 -3.21 15.70 8.20
C ASN A 198 -4.30 14.65 7.94
N ALA A 199 -4.08 13.40 8.33
CA ALA A 199 -5.05 12.31 8.16
C ALA A 199 -6.23 12.40 9.15
N ILE A 200 -6.01 12.88 10.38
CA ILE A 200 -7.06 12.94 11.42
C ILE A 200 -7.62 14.34 11.68
N ARG A 201 -7.21 15.35 10.90
CA ARG A 201 -7.55 16.77 11.08
C ARG A 201 -9.05 17.12 11.03
N LEU A 202 -9.92 16.20 10.62
CA LEU A 202 -11.34 16.46 10.38
C LEU A 202 -12.21 16.33 11.63
N GLY A 203 -11.64 16.49 12.83
CA GLY A 203 -12.37 16.42 14.10
C GLY A 203 -12.35 15.05 14.77
N VAL A 204 -11.44 14.16 14.37
CA VAL A 204 -11.21 12.90 15.09
C VAL A 204 -10.68 13.21 16.50
N ASP A 205 -11.35 12.67 17.52
CA ASP A 205 -10.91 12.76 18.92
C ASP A 205 -9.86 11.69 19.21
N LEU A 206 -8.58 12.08 19.32
CA LEU A 206 -7.48 11.16 19.57
C LEU A 206 -7.08 11.17 21.05
N LYS A 207 -7.29 10.05 21.72
CA LYS A 207 -6.91 9.80 23.11
C LYS A 207 -5.68 8.89 23.17
N THR A 208 -4.50 9.47 23.38
CA THR A 208 -3.24 8.73 23.58
C THR A 208 -3.01 8.38 25.05
N GLY A 209 -2.13 7.41 25.32
CA GLY A 209 -1.89 6.90 26.67
C GLY A 209 -3.07 6.16 27.28
N VAL A 210 -4.05 5.75 26.48
CA VAL A 210 -5.27 5.07 26.93
C VAL A 210 -5.25 3.62 26.44
N SER A 211 -5.14 2.70 27.39
CA SER A 211 -5.24 1.27 27.15
C SER A 211 -6.70 0.80 27.16
N VAL A 212 -7.01 -0.17 26.32
CA VAL A 212 -8.26 -0.94 26.37
C VAL A 212 -7.91 -2.35 26.84
N GLY A 213 -8.55 -2.84 27.90
CA GLY A 213 -8.17 -4.09 28.54
C GLY A 213 -8.70 -4.27 29.95
N HIS A 214 -7.92 -4.95 30.77
CA HIS A 214 -8.29 -5.42 32.11
C HIS A 214 -7.51 -4.75 33.25
N GLY A 215 -6.53 -3.89 32.95
CA GLY A 215 -5.78 -3.18 33.97
C GLY A 215 -6.64 -2.19 34.75
N ASP A 216 -6.20 -1.81 35.96
CA ASP A 216 -6.96 -0.93 36.87
C ASP A 216 -7.34 0.43 36.24
N ASN A 217 -6.56 0.91 35.28
CA ASN A 217 -6.78 2.17 34.56
C ASN A 217 -7.15 1.96 33.08
N ASP A 218 -7.37 0.71 32.65
CA ASP A 218 -7.75 0.41 31.28
C ASP A 218 -9.25 0.67 31.09
N ILE A 219 -9.64 1.06 29.88
CA ILE A 219 -11.06 1.10 29.50
C ILE A 219 -11.49 -0.33 29.12
N PRO A 220 -12.52 -0.90 29.75
CA PRO A 220 -13.05 -2.21 29.36
C PRO A 220 -13.58 -2.17 27.93
N LEU A 221 -13.34 -3.23 27.15
CA LEU A 221 -13.88 -3.32 25.79
C LEU A 221 -15.42 -3.38 25.81
N ALA A 222 -16.00 -4.00 26.84
CA ALA A 222 -17.45 -3.98 27.10
C ALA A 222 -18.00 -2.55 27.19
N TRP A 223 -17.27 -1.65 27.86
CA TRP A 223 -17.70 -0.27 28.03
C TRP A 223 -17.74 0.47 26.69
N LEU A 224 -16.74 0.27 25.82
CA LEU A 224 -16.76 0.86 24.47
C LEU A 224 -17.97 0.40 23.67
N ARG A 225 -18.29 -0.90 23.72
CA ARG A 225 -19.45 -1.46 23.03
C ARG A 225 -20.76 -0.83 23.50
N ASP A 226 -20.89 -0.56 24.80
CA ASP A 226 -22.14 -0.05 25.37
C ASP A 226 -22.30 1.47 25.21
N ASN A 227 -21.22 2.22 24.92
CA ASN A 227 -21.21 3.68 24.82
C ASN A 227 -21.04 4.24 23.40
N TYR A 228 -20.80 3.38 22.41
CA TYR A 228 -20.63 3.77 21.01
C TYR A 228 -21.58 2.97 20.10
N ASP A 229 -22.00 3.55 18.97
CA ASP A 229 -22.84 2.85 17.99
C ASP A 229 -22.08 1.70 17.30
N ALA A 230 -20.75 1.84 17.16
CA ALA A 230 -19.87 0.80 16.65
C ALA A 230 -18.45 0.91 17.22
N VAL A 231 -17.74 -0.22 17.28
CA VAL A 231 -16.34 -0.31 17.71
C VAL A 231 -15.51 -0.97 16.62
N LEU A 232 -14.36 -0.40 16.27
CA LEU A 232 -13.37 -0.98 15.36
C LEU A 232 -12.09 -1.37 16.11
N LEU A 233 -11.75 -2.65 16.11
CA LEU A 233 -10.49 -3.17 16.65
C LEU A 233 -9.38 -3.12 15.58
N ALA A 234 -8.40 -2.26 15.79
CA ALA A 234 -7.27 -2.02 14.88
C ALA A 234 -5.91 -2.11 15.61
N THR A 235 -5.80 -3.01 16.60
CA THR A 235 -4.64 -3.11 17.52
C THR A 235 -3.39 -3.74 16.92
N GLY A 236 -3.46 -4.28 15.70
CA GLY A 236 -2.33 -4.86 14.97
C GLY A 236 -1.67 -6.08 15.65
N CYS A 237 -0.42 -6.35 15.25
CA CYS A 237 0.42 -7.41 15.82
C CYS A 237 1.52 -6.80 16.72
N MET A 238 1.22 -6.66 18.01
CA MET A 238 2.08 -5.95 18.97
C MET A 238 3.00 -6.86 19.80
N ALA A 239 3.09 -8.15 19.50
CA ALA A 239 3.97 -9.08 20.21
C ALA A 239 4.93 -9.82 19.28
N ALA A 240 6.15 -10.06 19.73
CA ALA A 240 7.12 -10.86 18.99
C ALA A 240 6.73 -12.36 18.94
N THR A 241 7.04 -13.00 17.81
CA THR A 241 6.92 -14.46 17.69
C THR A 241 8.06 -15.15 18.43
N ARG A 242 7.71 -16.04 19.36
CA ARG A 242 8.68 -16.78 20.18
C ARG A 242 9.52 -17.73 19.33
N LEU A 243 10.83 -17.72 19.54
CA LEU A 243 11.75 -18.70 18.94
C LEU A 243 11.90 -19.90 19.91
N PRO A 244 11.58 -21.14 19.48
CA PRO A 244 11.80 -22.31 20.32
C PRO A 244 13.30 -22.63 20.36
N LEU A 245 13.96 -22.26 21.45
CA LEU A 245 15.36 -22.59 21.73
C LEU A 245 15.45 -23.78 22.68
N ASP A 246 16.45 -24.64 22.51
CA ASP A 246 16.75 -25.75 23.41
C ASP A 246 16.83 -25.28 24.87
N GLY A 247 16.16 -26.01 25.76
CA GLY A 247 16.03 -25.63 27.17
C GLY A 247 14.89 -24.64 27.45
N SER A 248 14.19 -24.13 26.43
CA SER A 248 12.93 -23.40 26.61
C SER A 248 11.87 -24.33 27.19
N LYS A 249 11.28 -23.93 28.31
CA LYS A 249 10.13 -24.63 28.92
C LYS A 249 8.86 -23.83 28.75
N GLU A 250 7.71 -24.45 28.99
CA GLU A 250 6.44 -23.75 29.11
C GLU A 250 6.55 -22.68 30.22
N GLY A 251 6.08 -21.46 29.95
CA GLY A 251 6.23 -20.30 30.85
C GLY A 251 7.62 -19.65 30.93
N ARG A 252 8.69 -20.26 30.40
CA ARG A 252 10.05 -19.68 30.42
C ARG A 252 10.60 -19.43 29.02
N ASP A 253 10.51 -18.20 28.56
CA ASP A 253 11.10 -17.74 27.29
C ASP A 253 12.58 -17.36 27.49
N LEU A 254 13.50 -18.22 27.05
CA LEU A 254 14.95 -18.00 27.20
C LEU A 254 15.39 -16.66 26.62
N ALA A 255 14.82 -16.26 25.48
CA ALA A 255 15.13 -14.99 24.85
C ALA A 255 14.77 -13.76 25.70
N ARG A 256 13.83 -13.89 26.65
CA ARG A 256 13.44 -12.78 27.55
C ARG A 256 14.22 -12.75 28.85
N VAL A 257 14.84 -13.86 29.25
CA VAL A 257 15.53 -13.98 30.55
C VAL A 257 17.05 -14.03 30.42
N THR A 258 17.59 -14.23 29.21
CA THR A 258 19.03 -14.29 28.97
C THR A 258 19.58 -12.91 28.61
N PRO A 259 20.49 -12.35 29.43
CA PRO A 259 21.16 -11.10 29.08
C PRO A 259 21.88 -11.18 27.73
N GLY A 260 21.76 -10.14 26.91
CA GLY A 260 22.33 -10.11 25.55
C GLY A 260 21.45 -10.77 24.49
N VAL A 261 20.23 -11.21 24.83
CA VAL A 261 19.23 -11.67 23.86
C VAL A 261 18.00 -10.77 23.92
N GLU A 262 17.50 -10.35 22.76
CA GLU A 262 16.28 -9.55 22.66
C GLU A 262 15.43 -9.95 21.46
N TYR A 263 14.12 -9.71 21.53
CA TYR A 263 13.27 -9.76 20.34
C TYR A 263 13.38 -8.44 19.57
N GLY A 264 13.48 -8.54 18.25
CA GLY A 264 13.68 -7.37 17.38
C GLY A 264 12.53 -6.38 17.41
N LEU A 265 11.29 -6.86 17.57
CA LEU A 265 10.13 -5.98 17.75
C LEU A 265 10.28 -5.15 19.03
N ASP A 266 10.52 -5.82 20.16
CA ASP A 266 10.67 -5.19 21.47
C ASP A 266 11.87 -4.22 21.46
N PHE A 267 13.00 -4.62 20.87
CA PHE A 267 14.19 -3.79 20.68
C PHE A 267 13.88 -2.47 19.97
N LEU A 268 13.10 -2.51 18.86
CA LEU A 268 12.74 -1.31 18.10
C LEU A 268 11.69 -0.47 18.82
N ILE A 269 10.67 -1.08 19.43
CA ILE A 269 9.64 -0.35 20.18
C ILE A 269 10.28 0.40 21.35
N ASP A 270 11.10 -0.27 22.15
CA ASP A 270 11.77 0.34 23.30
C ASP A 270 12.70 1.47 22.88
N LEU A 271 13.46 1.29 21.78
CA LEU A 271 14.29 2.34 21.21
C LEU A 271 13.45 3.60 20.90
N HIS A 272 12.29 3.43 20.27
CA HIS A 272 11.42 4.56 19.90
C HIS A 272 10.63 5.16 21.06
N ARG A 273 10.48 4.41 22.16
CA ARG A 273 10.02 4.94 23.46
C ARG A 273 11.11 5.72 24.21
N GLY A 274 12.31 5.82 23.64
CA GLY A 274 13.44 6.54 24.24
C GLY A 274 14.29 5.69 25.19
N VAL A 275 14.07 4.38 25.26
CA VAL A 275 14.94 3.47 26.01
C VAL A 275 16.29 3.39 25.31
N LYS A 276 17.36 3.71 26.03
CA LYS A 276 18.71 3.59 25.48
C LYS A 276 19.05 2.12 25.26
N LYS A 277 19.20 1.73 23.99
CA LYS A 277 19.65 0.38 23.61
C LYS A 277 21.18 0.31 23.50
N THR A 278 21.75 -0.76 24.01
CA THR A 278 23.19 -1.08 23.89
C THR A 278 23.34 -2.44 23.24
N VAL A 279 24.23 -2.54 22.26
CA VAL A 279 24.58 -3.81 21.59
C VAL A 279 26.08 -4.03 21.73
N GLY A 280 26.51 -5.29 21.71
CA GLY A 280 27.93 -5.64 21.72
C GLY A 280 28.63 -5.39 20.37
N LYS A 281 29.89 -5.83 20.25
CA LYS A 281 30.67 -5.63 19.03
C LYS A 281 30.19 -6.54 17.91
N LYS A 282 29.94 -7.81 18.23
CA LYS A 282 29.43 -8.83 17.29
C LYS A 282 27.96 -9.13 17.55
N VAL A 283 27.10 -8.76 16.61
CA VAL A 283 25.63 -8.88 16.74
C VAL A 283 25.08 -9.84 15.69
N PHE A 284 24.30 -10.82 16.15
CA PHE A 284 23.53 -11.69 15.29
C PHE A 284 22.06 -11.28 15.28
N VAL A 285 21.48 -11.20 14.09
CA VAL A 285 20.05 -10.95 13.90
C VAL A 285 19.43 -12.15 13.20
N VAL A 286 18.44 -12.79 13.82
CA VAL A 286 17.75 -13.95 13.23
C VAL A 286 16.46 -13.48 12.59
N GLY A 287 16.35 -13.62 11.27
CA GLY A 287 15.14 -13.24 10.54
C GLY A 287 15.43 -12.83 9.10
N ALA A 288 14.35 -12.52 8.36
CA ALA A 288 14.45 -12.10 6.95
C ALA A 288 13.47 -10.97 6.58
N GLY A 289 12.63 -10.49 7.50
CA GLY A 289 11.70 -9.40 7.22
C GLY A 289 12.30 -8.02 7.41
N PHE A 290 11.50 -6.98 7.18
CA PHE A 290 11.89 -5.58 7.44
C PHE A 290 12.40 -5.38 8.88
N THR A 291 11.76 -5.98 9.89
CA THR A 291 12.22 -5.93 11.29
C THR A 291 13.68 -6.42 11.43
N ALA A 292 14.07 -7.50 10.75
CA ALA A 292 15.42 -8.03 10.84
C ALA A 292 16.44 -7.06 10.22
N LEU A 293 16.13 -6.52 9.04
CA LEU A 293 17.00 -5.54 8.36
C LEU A 293 17.10 -4.25 9.18
N ASP A 294 15.99 -3.76 9.73
CA ASP A 294 15.94 -2.55 10.55
C ASP A 294 16.74 -2.74 11.84
N CYS A 295 16.56 -3.86 12.56
CA CYS A 295 17.39 -4.21 13.72
C CYS A 295 18.88 -4.25 13.39
N ALA A 296 19.27 -4.88 12.28
CA ALA A 296 20.67 -4.97 11.88
C ALA A 296 21.29 -3.60 11.60
N ARG A 297 20.55 -2.74 10.89
CA ARG A 297 21.01 -1.38 10.53
C ARG A 297 21.00 -0.43 11.73
N VAL A 298 20.08 -0.62 12.67
CA VAL A 298 20.10 0.07 13.96
C VAL A 298 21.32 -0.39 14.78
N ALA A 299 21.57 -1.70 14.88
CA ALA A 299 22.73 -2.22 15.62
C ALA A 299 24.06 -1.64 15.10
N ARG A 300 24.22 -1.50 13.78
CA ARG A 300 25.36 -0.80 13.16
C ARG A 300 25.48 0.66 13.62
N ARG A 301 24.37 1.38 13.73
CA ARG A 301 24.34 2.79 14.21
C ARG A 301 24.54 2.90 15.72
N SER A 302 24.24 1.84 16.46
CA SER A 302 24.50 1.72 17.90
C SER A 302 25.95 1.34 18.23
N GLY A 303 26.84 1.25 17.23
CA GLY A 303 28.28 1.07 17.43
C GLY A 303 28.80 -0.37 17.28
N SER A 304 27.96 -1.33 16.89
CA SER A 304 28.43 -2.69 16.58
C SER A 304 29.39 -2.69 15.39
N GLU A 305 30.48 -3.45 15.48
CA GLU A 305 31.53 -3.56 14.47
C GLU A 305 31.22 -4.63 13.41
N ASP A 306 30.60 -5.74 13.82
CA ASP A 306 30.23 -6.89 12.98
C ASP A 306 28.76 -7.26 13.22
N VAL A 307 27.92 -7.09 12.19
CA VAL A 307 26.49 -7.42 12.25
C VAL A 307 26.17 -8.43 11.16
N THR A 308 25.61 -9.57 11.56
CA THR A 308 25.23 -10.64 10.64
C THR A 308 23.76 -11.02 10.79
N ILE A 309 23.02 -10.99 9.68
CA ILE A 309 21.67 -11.53 9.58
C ILE A 309 21.76 -13.02 9.25
N HIS A 310 21.22 -13.86 10.12
CA HIS A 310 21.06 -15.29 9.91
C HIS A 310 19.63 -15.60 9.49
N LEU A 311 19.47 -16.34 8.39
CA LEU A 311 18.16 -16.75 7.89
C LEU A 311 18.14 -18.21 7.48
N ARG A 312 16.98 -18.85 7.66
CA ARG A 312 16.80 -20.30 7.43
C ARG A 312 16.71 -20.71 5.95
N THR A 313 16.52 -19.76 5.05
CA THR A 313 16.46 -19.96 3.58
C THR A 313 17.68 -19.34 2.89
N THR A 314 17.61 -19.01 1.61
CA THR A 314 18.64 -18.22 0.91
C THR A 314 18.19 -16.77 0.74
N GLU A 315 19.13 -15.89 0.39
CA GLU A 315 18.92 -14.45 0.19
C GLU A 315 17.85 -14.14 -0.87
N GLU A 316 17.76 -14.97 -1.91
CA GLU A 316 16.76 -14.86 -2.99
C GLU A 316 15.31 -14.83 -2.49
N TYR A 317 15.05 -15.42 -1.32
CA TYR A 317 13.71 -15.55 -0.74
C TYR A 317 13.44 -14.54 0.39
N ILE A 318 14.29 -13.53 0.57
CA ILE A 318 14.04 -12.44 1.52
C ILE A 318 12.82 -11.62 1.04
N PRO A 319 11.74 -11.50 1.84
CA PRO A 319 10.53 -10.77 1.46
C PRO A 319 10.67 -9.25 1.68
N VAL A 320 11.75 -8.67 1.18
CA VAL A 320 12.06 -7.23 1.27
C VAL A 320 12.56 -6.75 -0.09
N THR A 321 12.39 -5.46 -0.40
CA THR A 321 12.88 -4.88 -1.65
C THR A 321 14.40 -5.07 -1.79
N LYS A 322 14.84 -5.32 -3.03
CA LYS A 322 16.27 -5.55 -3.34
C LYS A 322 17.12 -4.33 -2.95
N GLU A 323 16.56 -3.14 -3.09
CA GLU A 323 17.19 -1.88 -2.73
C GLU A 323 17.49 -1.81 -1.22
N GLU A 324 16.57 -2.24 -0.36
CA GLU A 324 16.79 -2.22 1.10
C GLU A 324 17.85 -3.25 1.53
N ILE A 325 17.86 -4.43 0.92
CA ILE A 325 18.92 -5.44 1.12
C ILE A 325 20.28 -4.85 0.70
N PHE A 326 20.32 -4.19 -0.46
CA PHE A 326 21.54 -3.54 -0.95
C PHE A 326 22.00 -2.41 -0.01
N GLN A 327 21.10 -1.58 0.51
CA GLN A 327 21.46 -0.54 1.49
C GLN A 327 22.01 -1.14 2.79
N ALA A 328 21.45 -2.25 3.28
CA ALA A 328 21.97 -2.94 4.45
C ALA A 328 23.40 -3.48 4.22
N LYS A 329 23.63 -4.13 3.08
CA LYS A 329 24.97 -4.62 2.69
C LYS A 329 25.99 -3.49 2.56
N ARG A 330 25.60 -2.35 1.97
CA ARG A 330 26.47 -1.16 1.90
C ARG A 330 26.87 -0.61 3.27
N GLU A 331 26.02 -0.78 4.28
CA GLU A 331 26.30 -0.40 5.67
C GLU A 331 27.16 -1.44 6.43
N GLY A 332 27.57 -2.51 5.75
CA GLY A 332 28.43 -3.58 6.29
C GLY A 332 27.66 -4.70 6.99
N VAL A 333 26.36 -4.87 6.73
CA VAL A 333 25.58 -5.99 7.27
C VAL A 333 25.81 -7.24 6.42
N ASN A 334 26.29 -8.30 7.07
CA ASN A 334 26.46 -9.62 6.46
C ASN A 334 25.12 -10.37 6.44
N ILE A 335 24.92 -11.22 5.43
CA ILE A 335 23.71 -12.06 5.32
C ILE A 335 24.14 -13.50 5.09
N LEU A 336 23.84 -14.38 6.04
CA LEU A 336 24.17 -15.80 6.00
C LEU A 336 22.87 -16.62 5.98
N GLY A 337 22.68 -17.33 4.86
CA GLY A 337 21.53 -18.20 4.64
C GLY A 337 21.71 -19.61 5.19
N LEU A 338 20.62 -20.37 5.12
CA LEU A 338 20.52 -21.79 5.43
C LEU A 338 20.87 -22.16 6.87
N ARG A 339 20.63 -21.27 7.83
CA ARG A 339 20.96 -21.49 9.25
C ARG A 339 19.73 -21.23 10.12
N THR A 340 19.42 -22.17 11.02
CA THR A 340 18.33 -22.03 12.00
C THR A 340 18.95 -22.06 13.39
N PRO A 341 18.72 -21.07 14.26
CA PRO A 341 19.18 -21.15 15.65
C PRO A 341 18.38 -22.22 16.40
N VAL A 342 19.08 -23.07 17.13
CA VAL A 342 18.49 -24.15 17.94
C VAL A 342 18.77 -23.97 19.43
N GLY A 343 19.86 -23.31 19.83
CA GLY A 343 20.19 -23.10 21.24
C GLY A 343 21.05 -21.87 21.50
N LEU A 344 21.19 -21.50 22.77
CA LEU A 344 22.07 -20.41 23.23
C LEU A 344 23.31 -20.98 23.89
N ILE A 345 24.44 -20.31 23.69
CA ILE A 345 25.68 -20.56 24.42
C ILE A 345 25.73 -19.52 25.53
N THR A 346 25.70 -19.96 26.79
CA THR A 346 25.67 -19.06 27.95
C THR A 346 27.00 -19.07 28.70
N GLY A 347 27.44 -17.90 29.14
CA GLY A 347 28.58 -17.74 30.04
C GLY A 347 28.25 -18.16 31.48
N ALA A 348 29.27 -18.09 32.36
CA ALA A 348 29.13 -18.46 33.77
C ALA A 348 28.10 -17.59 34.54
N GLY A 349 27.87 -16.35 34.10
CA GLY A 349 26.86 -15.46 34.66
C GLY A 349 25.47 -15.59 34.03
N GLY A 350 25.28 -16.55 33.11
CA GLY A 350 24.02 -16.77 32.40
C GLY A 350 23.79 -15.84 31.20
N GLU A 351 24.75 -14.97 30.87
CA GLU A 351 24.70 -14.09 29.70
C GLU A 351 24.95 -14.85 28.40
N SER A 352 24.36 -14.41 27.29
CA SER A 352 24.62 -14.97 25.97
C SER A 352 26.05 -14.69 25.52
N ARG A 353 26.73 -15.72 25.02
CA ARG A 353 28.08 -15.68 24.42
C ARG A 353 28.10 -16.16 22.96
N GLY A 354 26.97 -16.66 22.48
CA GLY A 354 26.86 -17.20 21.13
C GLY A 354 25.58 -18.00 20.93
N VAL A 355 25.48 -18.58 19.75
CA VAL A 355 24.29 -19.29 19.29
C VAL A 355 24.71 -20.62 18.69
N ARG A 356 23.97 -21.67 19.01
CA ARG A 356 24.04 -22.95 18.32
C ARG A 356 23.06 -22.93 17.16
N PHE A 357 23.54 -23.21 15.97
CA PHE A 357 22.76 -23.29 14.74
C PHE A 357 22.73 -24.71 14.21
N ILE A 358 21.71 -25.02 13.41
CA ILE A 358 21.65 -26.19 12.53
C ILE A 358 21.64 -25.72 11.07
N GLN A 359 22.35 -26.43 10.20
CA GLN A 359 22.31 -26.15 8.75
C GLN A 359 20.98 -26.61 8.16
N ASN A 360 20.53 -25.93 7.12
CA ASN A 360 19.32 -26.26 6.38
C ASN A 360 19.65 -26.55 4.93
N ARG A 361 18.84 -27.40 4.31
CA ARG A 361 18.69 -27.46 2.85
C ARG A 361 17.34 -26.85 2.45
N LEU A 362 17.26 -26.33 1.23
CA LEU A 362 15.99 -25.89 0.68
C LEU A 362 15.08 -27.09 0.38
N GLY A 363 13.82 -26.97 0.78
CA GLY A 363 12.75 -27.89 0.43
C GLY A 363 11.81 -27.32 -0.63
N GLY A 364 10.62 -27.90 -0.70
CA GLY A 364 9.56 -27.47 -1.61
C GLY A 364 8.98 -26.09 -1.29
N TRP A 365 7.98 -25.69 -2.06
CA TRP A 365 7.18 -24.50 -1.81
C TRP A 365 6.05 -24.80 -0.82
N ARG A 366 5.84 -23.92 0.15
CA ARG A 366 4.66 -23.95 1.02
C ARG A 366 3.47 -23.36 0.26
N LYS A 367 2.24 -23.67 0.73
CA LYS A 367 0.98 -23.12 0.16
C LYS A 367 0.96 -21.59 0.10
N ASN A 368 1.66 -20.92 1.01
CA ASN A 368 1.78 -19.45 1.07
C ASN A 368 2.92 -18.88 0.22
N GLY A 369 3.49 -19.65 -0.70
CA GLY A 369 4.56 -19.22 -1.60
C GLY A 369 5.94 -19.07 -0.95
N ARG A 370 6.10 -19.39 0.34
CA ARG A 370 7.42 -19.38 1.00
C ARG A 370 8.15 -20.69 0.79
N ARG A 371 9.48 -20.64 0.62
CA ARG A 371 10.32 -21.85 0.60
C ARG A 371 10.38 -22.54 1.96
N GLN A 372 10.36 -23.87 1.93
CA GLN A 372 10.63 -24.68 3.10
C GLN A 372 12.15 -24.72 3.37
N ALA A 373 12.53 -24.58 4.63
CA ALA A 373 13.86 -24.88 5.12
C ALA A 373 13.77 -26.21 5.87
N ILE A 374 14.61 -27.17 5.51
CA ILE A 374 14.65 -28.51 6.12
C ILE A 374 15.97 -28.63 6.87
N PRO A 375 15.96 -28.76 8.22
CA PRO A 375 17.17 -28.96 8.99
C PRO A 375 17.92 -30.23 8.57
N ILE A 376 19.25 -30.18 8.60
CA ILE A 376 20.12 -31.33 8.34
C ILE A 376 20.58 -31.85 9.70
N GLU A 377 20.11 -33.03 10.10
CA GLU A 377 20.48 -33.65 11.39
C GLU A 377 21.99 -33.87 11.48
N GLY A 378 22.60 -33.61 12.65
CA GLY A 378 24.04 -33.77 12.87
C GLY A 378 24.90 -32.63 12.29
N SER A 379 24.28 -31.58 11.75
CA SER A 379 24.98 -30.41 11.20
C SER A 379 25.07 -29.23 12.16
N GLU A 380 24.86 -29.48 13.45
CA GLU A 380 24.88 -28.45 14.48
C GLU A 380 26.28 -27.84 14.63
N PHE A 381 26.33 -26.53 14.74
CA PHE A 381 27.57 -25.79 14.96
C PHE A 381 27.33 -24.59 15.85
N GLU A 382 28.40 -24.12 16.49
CA GLU A 382 28.36 -23.03 17.45
C GLU A 382 29.12 -21.82 16.91
N GLU A 383 28.55 -20.63 17.11
CA GLU A 383 29.16 -19.38 16.68
C GLU A 383 29.01 -18.30 17.75
N SER A 384 30.13 -17.65 18.10
CA SER A 384 30.15 -16.63 19.16
C SER A 384 29.55 -15.30 18.69
N CYS A 385 28.80 -14.65 19.58
CA CYS A 385 28.30 -13.29 19.43
C CYS A 385 28.04 -12.66 20.80
N ASP A 386 28.11 -11.34 20.86
CA ASP A 386 27.85 -10.57 22.09
C ASP A 386 26.35 -10.26 22.27
N THR A 387 25.60 -10.21 21.16
CA THR A 387 24.18 -9.87 21.19
C THR A 387 23.42 -10.66 20.13
N LEU A 388 22.28 -11.23 20.52
CA LEU A 388 21.34 -11.90 19.64
C LEU A 388 20.02 -11.12 19.58
N ILE A 389 19.59 -10.74 18.38
CA ILE A 389 18.30 -10.11 18.12
C ILE A 389 17.41 -11.05 17.31
N ILE A 390 16.25 -11.41 17.84
CA ILE A 390 15.32 -12.37 17.22
C ILE A 390 14.17 -11.62 16.53
N ALA A 391 14.18 -11.61 15.20
CA ALA A 391 13.25 -10.86 14.34
C ALA A 391 12.50 -11.79 13.35
N ILE A 392 11.86 -12.83 13.89
CA ILE A 392 11.23 -13.91 13.10
C ILE A 392 9.73 -13.72 12.82
N GLY A 393 9.13 -12.64 13.30
CA GLY A 393 7.73 -12.31 13.06
C GLY A 393 7.05 -11.66 14.26
N GLN A 394 5.76 -11.37 14.06
CA GLN A 394 4.89 -10.73 15.04
C GLN A 394 3.59 -11.52 15.15
N LYS A 395 2.91 -11.37 16.28
CA LYS A 395 1.60 -11.98 16.56
C LYS A 395 0.67 -10.97 17.22
N THR A 396 -0.62 -11.25 17.15
CA THR A 396 -1.67 -10.52 17.84
C THR A 396 -1.57 -10.71 19.35
N ILE A 397 -2.06 -9.71 20.07
CA ILE A 397 -2.32 -9.75 21.51
C ILE A 397 -3.84 -9.71 21.66
N THR A 398 -4.43 -10.66 22.39
CA THR A 398 -5.90 -10.82 22.51
C THR A 398 -6.37 -11.02 23.93
N ASP A 399 -5.45 -10.98 24.90
CA ASP A 399 -5.74 -11.10 26.33
C ASP A 399 -6.54 -9.91 26.88
N TYR A 400 -6.54 -8.76 26.19
CA TYR A 400 -7.34 -7.58 26.53
C TYR A 400 -8.83 -7.70 26.19
N LEU A 401 -9.24 -8.74 25.46
CA LEU A 401 -10.62 -8.91 25.00
C LEU A 401 -11.50 -9.45 26.15
N ASP A 402 -12.25 -8.55 26.79
CA ASP A 402 -13.24 -8.90 27.84
C ASP A 402 -14.59 -9.44 27.29
N GLN A 403 -14.68 -9.60 25.96
CA GLN A 403 -15.85 -10.11 25.24
C GLN A 403 -15.53 -11.45 24.56
N PRO A 404 -16.53 -12.33 24.33
CA PRO A 404 -16.34 -13.61 23.66
C PRO A 404 -16.17 -13.47 22.14
N VAL A 405 -15.10 -12.80 21.72
CA VAL A 405 -14.71 -12.63 20.32
C VAL A 405 -14.11 -13.93 19.79
N LYS A 406 -14.67 -14.47 18.70
CA LYS A 406 -14.13 -15.68 18.05
C LYS A 406 -12.77 -15.39 17.43
N LEU A 407 -11.80 -16.22 17.77
CA LEU A 407 -10.46 -16.19 17.20
C LEU A 407 -10.26 -17.33 16.18
N ASP A 408 -9.29 -17.18 15.29
CA ASP A 408 -8.86 -18.22 14.39
C ASP A 408 -7.78 -19.15 15.01
N SER A 409 -7.26 -20.10 14.23
CA SER A 409 -6.21 -21.02 14.68
C SER A 409 -4.89 -20.34 15.06
N TRP A 410 -4.68 -19.10 14.60
CA TRP A 410 -3.48 -18.29 14.85
C TRP A 410 -3.67 -17.32 16.02
N LYS A 411 -4.83 -17.37 16.70
CA LYS A 411 -5.25 -16.43 17.74
C LYS A 411 -5.43 -15.00 17.23
N SER A 412 -5.69 -14.82 15.94
CA SER A 412 -6.14 -13.55 15.35
C SER A 412 -7.67 -13.46 15.42
N VAL A 413 -8.21 -12.25 15.38
CA VAL A 413 -9.68 -12.06 15.39
C VAL A 413 -10.27 -12.53 14.07
N LYS A 414 -11.31 -13.37 14.15
CA LYS A 414 -12.06 -13.84 12.99
C LYS A 414 -13.20 -12.86 12.68
N ILE A 415 -13.30 -12.45 11.42
CA ILE A 415 -14.37 -11.58 10.93
C ILE A 415 -15.23 -12.27 9.85
N GLY A 416 -16.48 -11.82 9.70
CA GLY A 416 -17.37 -12.18 8.61
C GLY A 416 -17.08 -11.40 7.32
N GLU A 417 -17.81 -11.72 6.25
CA GLU A 417 -17.71 -11.00 4.97
C GLU A 417 -18.13 -9.52 5.09
N ASP A 418 -19.01 -9.22 6.04
CA ASP A 418 -19.42 -7.87 6.44
C ASP A 418 -18.35 -7.09 7.22
N GLY A 419 -17.25 -7.74 7.62
CA GLY A 419 -16.18 -7.12 8.40
C GLY A 419 -16.41 -7.12 9.92
N MET A 420 -17.54 -7.67 10.39
CA MET A 420 -17.85 -7.76 11.82
C MET A 420 -17.17 -8.96 12.46
N THR A 421 -16.85 -8.83 13.74
CA THR A 421 -16.45 -9.93 14.61
C THR A 421 -17.67 -10.82 14.94
N SER A 422 -17.52 -11.78 15.86
CA SER A 422 -18.66 -12.53 16.39
C SER A 422 -19.63 -11.71 17.26
N ILE A 423 -19.32 -10.44 17.53
CA ILE A 423 -20.15 -9.53 18.32
C ILE A 423 -20.72 -8.44 17.39
N ASN A 424 -22.03 -8.28 17.43
CA ASN A 424 -22.74 -7.28 16.62
C ASN A 424 -22.28 -5.86 16.95
N GLY A 425 -22.05 -5.04 15.93
CA GLY A 425 -21.53 -3.67 16.08
C GLY A 425 -20.03 -3.58 16.39
N MET A 426 -19.31 -4.70 16.50
CA MET A 426 -17.86 -4.72 16.68
C MET A 426 -17.17 -5.28 15.45
N PHE A 427 -16.34 -4.46 14.84
CA PHE A 427 -15.55 -4.73 13.64
C PHE A 427 -14.07 -4.94 14.00
N ALA A 428 -13.32 -5.58 13.11
CA ALA A 428 -11.87 -5.68 13.23
C ALA A 428 -11.18 -5.52 11.88
N ALA A 429 -9.99 -4.94 11.85
CA ALA A 429 -9.28 -4.65 10.62
C ALA A 429 -7.75 -4.72 10.75
N GLY A 430 -7.08 -4.62 9.60
CA GLY A 430 -5.63 -4.57 9.49
C GLY A 430 -4.93 -5.84 9.97
N ASP A 431 -3.74 -5.66 10.55
CA ASP A 431 -2.88 -6.75 11.00
C ASP A 431 -3.48 -7.55 12.16
N PHE A 432 -4.47 -7.01 12.86
CA PHE A 432 -5.18 -7.73 13.93
C PHE A 432 -6.02 -8.90 13.40
N VAL A 433 -6.40 -8.83 12.12
CA VAL A 433 -7.14 -9.88 11.40
C VAL A 433 -6.19 -10.68 10.50
N ASN A 434 -5.37 -9.98 9.71
CA ASN A 434 -4.61 -10.59 8.63
C ASN A 434 -3.23 -11.14 9.06
N GLY A 435 -2.82 -10.91 10.31
CA GLY A 435 -1.43 -11.06 10.74
C GLY A 435 -0.54 -9.91 10.23
N PRO A 436 0.78 -9.95 10.47
CA PRO A 436 1.65 -8.83 10.12
C PRO A 436 1.76 -8.66 8.59
N THR A 437 1.19 -7.56 8.07
CA THR A 437 1.21 -7.21 6.65
C THR A 437 2.07 -5.97 6.39
N THR A 438 1.87 -5.28 5.25
CA THR A 438 2.57 -4.03 4.94
C THR A 438 1.68 -2.82 5.26
N ALA A 439 2.28 -1.64 5.45
CA ALA A 439 1.51 -0.44 5.79
C ALA A 439 0.42 -0.10 4.76
N ILE A 440 0.65 -0.38 3.47
CA ILE A 440 -0.36 -0.14 2.42
C ILE A 440 -1.51 -1.17 2.49
N ASP A 441 -1.23 -2.42 2.84
CA ASP A 441 -2.27 -3.45 3.08
C ASP A 441 -3.13 -3.07 4.29
N ALA A 442 -2.48 -2.63 5.37
CA ALA A 442 -3.14 -2.19 6.60
C ALA A 442 -4.09 -1.00 6.36
N ILE A 443 -3.67 -0.02 5.53
CA ILE A 443 -4.49 1.11 5.10
C ILE A 443 -5.66 0.62 4.23
N GLY A 444 -5.37 -0.17 3.19
CA GLY A 444 -6.40 -0.68 2.27
C GLY A 444 -7.49 -1.46 2.99
N HIS A 445 -7.11 -2.36 3.91
CA HIS A 445 -8.06 -3.13 4.70
C HIS A 445 -8.88 -2.24 5.65
N GLY A 446 -8.23 -1.28 6.34
CA GLY A 446 -8.93 -0.34 7.23
C GLY A 446 -10.02 0.45 6.51
N ARG A 447 -9.73 0.96 5.31
CA ARG A 447 -10.70 1.69 4.48
C ARG A 447 -11.83 0.81 3.98
N ALA A 448 -11.52 -0.42 3.55
CA ALA A 448 -12.54 -1.37 3.13
C ALA A 448 -13.52 -1.70 4.28
N ILE A 449 -13.02 -1.89 5.50
CA ILE A 449 -13.85 -2.13 6.69
C ILE A 449 -14.64 -0.87 7.08
N ALA A 450 -14.05 0.33 6.97
CA ALA A 450 -14.75 1.59 7.23
C ALA A 450 -16.00 1.76 6.35
N LEU A 451 -15.93 1.42 5.05
CA LEU A 451 -17.08 1.47 4.16
C LEU A 451 -18.17 0.45 4.52
N LYS A 452 -17.80 -0.74 4.99
CA LYS A 452 -18.76 -1.76 5.46
C LYS A 452 -19.44 -1.32 6.76
N MET A 453 -18.67 -0.79 7.69
CA MET A 453 -19.18 -0.25 8.95
C MET A 453 -20.13 0.92 8.72
N ASP A 454 -19.80 1.82 7.78
CA ASP A 454 -20.72 2.88 7.33
C ASP A 454 -22.05 2.31 6.81
N ALA A 455 -21.97 1.34 5.89
CA ALA A 455 -23.16 0.75 5.29
C ALA A 455 -24.06 0.07 6.35
N TRP A 456 -23.43 -0.57 7.34
CA TRP A 456 -24.13 -1.21 8.46
C TRP A 456 -24.80 -0.17 9.37
N LEU A 457 -24.06 0.84 9.84
CA LEU A 457 -24.58 1.91 10.69
C LEU A 457 -25.74 2.68 10.06
N MET A 458 -25.66 2.89 8.75
CA MET A 458 -26.63 3.67 8.00
C MET A 458 -27.75 2.81 7.37
N GLY A 459 -27.66 1.49 7.46
CA GLY A 459 -28.59 0.53 6.85
C GLY A 459 -28.62 0.53 5.32
N ARG A 460 -27.64 1.17 4.66
CA ARG A 460 -27.54 1.28 3.20
C ARG A 460 -26.15 1.68 2.76
N VAL A 461 -25.77 1.28 1.54
CA VAL A 461 -24.55 1.77 0.89
C VAL A 461 -24.73 3.23 0.49
N ARG A 462 -23.82 4.11 0.94
CA ARG A 462 -23.86 5.55 0.64
C ARG A 462 -22.88 6.00 -0.44
N ARG A 463 -21.86 5.19 -0.75
CA ARG A 463 -20.88 5.43 -1.81
C ARG A 463 -20.82 4.25 -2.78
N LYS A 464 -20.76 4.53 -4.08
CA LYS A 464 -20.54 3.53 -5.14
C LYS A 464 -19.31 3.90 -5.95
N GLN A 465 -18.53 2.89 -6.28
CA GLN A 465 -17.40 3.04 -7.19
C GLN A 465 -17.93 3.24 -8.61
N VAL A 466 -17.40 4.26 -9.29
CA VAL A 466 -17.73 4.62 -10.67
C VAL A 466 -16.43 4.87 -11.44
N VAL A 467 -16.49 4.80 -12.76
CA VAL A 467 -15.39 5.26 -13.63
C VAL A 467 -15.75 6.63 -14.17
N LYS A 468 -14.98 7.65 -13.82
CA LYS A 468 -15.01 8.95 -14.47
C LYS A 468 -14.32 8.79 -15.82
N VAL A 469 -15.07 9.00 -16.90
CA VAL A 469 -14.58 8.94 -18.29
C VAL A 469 -14.60 10.35 -18.86
N GLU A 470 -13.43 10.81 -19.30
CA GLU A 470 -13.22 12.17 -19.80
C GLU A 470 -12.41 12.14 -21.09
N ALA A 471 -12.84 12.86 -22.13
CA ALA A 471 -12.05 12.94 -23.37
C ALA A 471 -10.75 13.71 -23.14
N VAL A 472 -9.68 13.28 -23.82
CA VAL A 472 -8.36 13.93 -23.77
C VAL A 472 -8.06 14.51 -25.14
N ASP A 473 -7.68 15.79 -25.19
CA ASP A 473 -7.45 16.55 -26.44
C ASP A 473 -6.23 16.09 -27.26
N GLY A 474 -5.51 15.07 -26.79
CA GLY A 474 -4.41 14.46 -27.53
C GLY A 474 -3.54 13.52 -26.67
N PRO A 475 -2.52 12.90 -27.28
CA PRO A 475 -1.58 12.06 -26.55
C PRO A 475 -0.70 12.88 -25.60
N LEU A 476 -0.56 12.39 -24.35
CA LEU A 476 0.34 12.96 -23.34
C LEU A 476 1.65 12.17 -23.17
N HIS A 477 1.77 11.01 -23.84
CA HIS A 477 2.98 10.18 -23.83
C HIS A 477 3.59 10.09 -25.23
N GLU A 478 4.92 10.01 -25.30
CA GLU A 478 5.65 9.95 -26.56
C GLU A 478 6.66 8.79 -26.58
N ARG A 479 6.91 8.23 -27.76
CA ARG A 479 7.86 7.13 -27.95
C ARG A 479 9.28 7.46 -27.44
N SER A 480 9.69 8.72 -27.49
CA SER A 480 11.00 9.16 -26.98
C SER A 480 11.16 8.92 -25.48
N PHE A 481 10.06 8.94 -24.72
CA PHE A 481 10.10 8.77 -23.26
C PHE A 481 10.41 7.33 -22.83
N ASP A 482 10.16 6.35 -23.70
CA ASP A 482 10.45 4.94 -23.45
C ASP A 482 11.96 4.66 -23.29
N PHE A 483 12.80 5.59 -23.75
CA PHE A 483 14.26 5.50 -23.66
C PHE A 483 14.85 6.24 -22.45
N ILE A 484 14.02 6.93 -21.66
CA ILE A 484 14.47 7.57 -20.42
C ILE A 484 14.80 6.47 -19.42
N SER A 485 16.03 6.46 -18.87
CA SER A 485 16.43 5.48 -17.85
C SER A 485 15.78 5.75 -16.49
N ARG A 486 15.64 4.71 -15.66
CA ARG A 486 15.08 4.84 -14.31
C ARG A 486 15.96 5.76 -13.48
N GLN A 487 15.35 6.72 -12.81
CA GLN A 487 16.06 7.67 -11.97
C GLN A 487 16.44 7.03 -10.64
N GLU A 488 17.73 6.98 -10.35
CA GLU A 488 18.24 6.45 -9.08
C GLU A 488 17.89 7.36 -7.90
N MET A 489 17.48 6.77 -6.79
CA MET A 489 17.21 7.49 -5.53
C MET A 489 18.52 8.02 -4.95
N PRO A 490 18.69 9.36 -4.81
CA PRO A 490 19.82 9.91 -4.10
C PRO A 490 19.88 9.39 -2.66
N THR A 491 21.07 9.01 -2.20
CA THR A 491 21.26 8.51 -0.83
C THR A 491 22.37 9.25 -0.10
N THR A 492 22.22 9.36 1.22
CA THR A 492 23.26 9.89 2.09
C THR A 492 24.54 9.04 1.96
N PRO A 493 25.73 9.63 1.75
CA PRO A 493 26.99 8.90 1.69
C PRO A 493 27.25 8.10 2.97
N LEU A 494 27.95 6.96 2.88
CA LEU A 494 28.16 6.05 4.01
C LEU A 494 28.67 6.74 5.28
N LYS A 495 29.70 7.59 5.17
CA LYS A 495 30.23 8.36 6.32
C LYS A 495 29.17 9.24 7.00
N GLY A 496 28.18 9.74 6.25
CA GLY A 496 27.09 10.55 6.78
C GLY A 496 26.00 9.76 7.50
N ARG A 497 25.82 8.47 7.18
CA ARG A 497 24.75 7.62 7.73
C ARG A 497 24.95 7.27 9.20
N PHE A 498 26.19 7.28 9.67
CA PHE A 498 26.56 6.94 11.03
C PHE A 498 26.74 8.16 11.94
N ARG A 499 26.44 9.39 11.46
CA ARG A 499 26.51 10.62 12.28
C ARG A 499 25.45 10.66 13.38
N GLY A 500 24.35 9.92 13.21
CA GLY A 500 23.28 9.82 14.19
C GLY A 500 22.20 8.82 13.76
N PRO A 501 21.34 8.37 14.69
CA PRO A 501 20.31 7.37 14.41
C PRO A 501 19.21 7.85 13.46
N SER A 502 19.01 9.17 13.36
CA SER A 502 17.97 9.82 12.53
C SER A 502 18.46 10.26 11.14
N ALA A 503 19.72 9.99 10.78
CA ALA A 503 20.28 10.40 9.50
C ALA A 503 19.59 9.68 8.33
N GLU A 504 18.57 10.32 7.74
CA GLU A 504 17.77 9.76 6.65
C GLU A 504 18.65 9.28 5.49
N VAL A 505 18.44 8.03 5.07
CA VAL A 505 19.28 7.39 4.06
C VAL A 505 18.86 7.77 2.65
N GLU A 506 17.58 7.62 2.30
CA GLU A 506 17.04 8.03 1.01
C GLU A 506 16.67 9.52 1.08
N LYS A 507 17.13 10.32 0.13
CA LYS A 507 16.97 11.80 0.16
C LYS A 507 15.80 12.33 -0.68
N GLY A 508 15.14 11.48 -1.47
CA GLY A 508 14.12 11.89 -2.43
C GLY A 508 14.71 12.30 -3.77
N LEU A 509 13.91 12.19 -4.84
CA LEU A 509 14.29 12.68 -6.17
C LEU A 509 14.18 14.20 -6.20
N GLY A 510 15.15 14.89 -6.82
CA GLY A 510 15.00 16.32 -7.12
C GLY A 510 13.95 16.57 -8.22
N ILE A 511 13.44 17.80 -8.36
CA ILE A 511 12.39 18.16 -9.35
C ILE A 511 12.73 17.70 -10.77
N LYS A 512 13.98 17.89 -11.22
CA LYS A 512 14.42 17.45 -12.56
C LYS A 512 14.34 15.93 -12.72
N GLN A 513 14.88 15.18 -11.75
CA GLN A 513 14.81 13.71 -11.75
C GLN A 513 13.36 13.24 -11.67
N ALA A 514 12.54 13.86 -10.82
CA ALA A 514 11.13 13.52 -10.69
C ALA A 514 10.36 13.74 -12.01
N SER A 515 10.63 14.83 -12.72
CA SER A 515 10.04 15.11 -14.04
C SER A 515 10.45 14.04 -15.07
N GLU A 516 11.72 13.65 -15.12
CA GLU A 516 12.16 12.58 -16.03
C GLU A 516 11.57 11.22 -15.65
N GLU A 517 11.49 10.90 -14.36
CA GLU A 517 10.88 9.65 -13.91
C GLU A 517 9.36 9.63 -14.17
N ALA A 518 8.67 10.76 -14.05
CA ALA A 518 7.23 10.85 -14.31
C ALA A 518 6.90 10.61 -15.79
N LYS A 519 7.73 11.11 -16.72
CA LYS A 519 7.58 10.89 -18.18
C LYS A 519 7.62 9.42 -18.58
N ARG A 520 8.24 8.54 -17.78
CA ARG A 520 8.26 7.09 -18.03
C ARG A 520 6.89 6.43 -17.85
N CYS A 521 5.93 7.10 -17.19
CA CYS A 521 4.59 6.53 -17.02
C CYS A 521 3.83 6.48 -18.36
N TYR A 522 3.46 5.28 -18.80
CA TYR A 522 2.64 5.11 -20.00
C TYR A 522 1.21 5.67 -19.89
N LEU A 523 0.79 6.23 -18.75
CA LEU A 523 -0.58 6.73 -18.55
C LEU A 523 -1.62 5.67 -18.94
N CYS A 524 -1.50 4.48 -18.33
CA CYS A 524 -2.30 3.32 -18.72
C CYS A 524 -3.83 3.51 -18.54
N ASN A 525 -4.23 4.53 -17.77
CA ASN A 525 -5.60 5.02 -17.63
C ASN A 525 -6.16 5.71 -18.89
N HIS A 526 -5.29 6.10 -19.84
CA HIS A 526 -5.73 6.62 -21.14
C HIS A 526 -6.08 5.46 -22.05
N ARG A 527 -7.36 5.31 -22.38
CA ARG A 527 -7.89 4.34 -23.32
C ARG A 527 -7.80 4.92 -24.73
N TYR A 528 -7.18 4.17 -25.63
CA TYR A 528 -7.10 4.50 -27.06
C TYR A 528 -8.14 3.65 -27.78
N GLU A 529 -8.99 4.30 -28.58
CA GLU A 529 -10.10 3.65 -29.29
C GLU A 529 -10.11 4.11 -30.74
N ILE A 530 -10.38 3.17 -31.66
CA ILE A 530 -10.57 3.49 -33.08
C ILE A 530 -12.06 3.60 -33.33
N ASP A 531 -12.47 4.73 -33.86
CA ASP A 531 -13.79 4.92 -34.44
C ASP A 531 -13.84 4.17 -35.78
N ILE A 532 -14.60 3.06 -35.78
CA ILE A 532 -14.70 2.14 -36.91
C ILE A 532 -15.39 2.80 -38.10
N ASP A 533 -16.37 3.67 -37.86
CA ASP A 533 -17.15 4.32 -38.92
C ASP A 533 -16.29 5.33 -39.69
N ASN A 534 -15.28 5.91 -39.03
CA ASN A 534 -14.33 6.83 -39.63
C ASN A 534 -13.00 6.16 -40.05
N CYS A 535 -12.86 4.85 -39.85
CA CYS A 535 -11.65 4.11 -40.20
C CYS A 535 -11.68 3.67 -41.66
N ILE A 536 -10.67 4.08 -42.45
CA ILE A 536 -10.51 3.63 -43.86
C ILE A 536 -9.68 2.35 -44.00
N TYR A 537 -9.39 1.66 -42.89
CA TYR A 537 -8.64 0.39 -42.87
C TYR A 537 -7.29 0.42 -43.61
N CYS A 538 -6.61 1.57 -43.66
CA CYS A 538 -5.32 1.73 -44.35
C CYS A 538 -4.13 1.04 -43.64
N ARG A 539 -4.35 0.48 -42.44
CA ARG A 539 -3.37 -0.25 -41.61
C ARG A 539 -2.14 0.54 -41.15
N ALA A 540 -2.03 1.83 -41.47
CA ALA A 540 -0.89 2.66 -41.05
C ALA A 540 -0.63 2.61 -39.54
N CYS A 541 -1.68 2.56 -38.72
CA CYS A 541 -1.56 2.45 -37.27
C CYS A 541 -0.91 1.13 -36.80
N ILE A 542 -1.13 0.02 -37.51
CA ILE A 542 -0.52 -1.29 -37.21
C ILE A 542 0.97 -1.24 -37.56
N GLU A 543 1.30 -0.73 -38.75
CA GLU A 543 2.68 -0.72 -39.25
C GLU A 543 3.62 0.14 -38.38
N VAL A 544 3.12 1.22 -37.77
CA VAL A 544 3.92 2.07 -36.88
C VAL A 544 3.92 1.61 -35.41
N ALA A 545 3.11 0.61 -35.04
CA ALA A 545 3.00 0.19 -33.65
C ALA A 545 4.27 -0.59 -33.22
N PRO A 546 5.01 -0.13 -32.20
CA PRO A 546 6.24 -0.81 -31.74
C PRO A 546 5.95 -2.11 -30.96
N ARG A 547 4.68 -2.40 -30.69
CA ARG A 547 4.20 -3.61 -30.02
C ARG A 547 3.06 -4.18 -30.85
N ASN A 548 2.84 -5.49 -30.76
CA ASN A 548 1.70 -6.16 -31.38
C ASN A 548 0.38 -5.88 -30.60
N CYS A 549 0.00 -4.60 -30.51
CA CYS A 549 -1.14 -4.14 -29.73
C CYS A 549 -2.29 -3.61 -30.59
N ILE A 550 -2.16 -3.56 -31.91
CA ILE A 550 -3.25 -3.19 -32.82
C ILE A 550 -3.50 -4.35 -33.77
N LYS A 551 -4.72 -4.87 -33.73
CA LYS A 551 -5.09 -6.14 -34.37
C LYS A 551 -6.32 -5.99 -35.23
N LEU A 552 -6.39 -6.75 -36.32
CA LEU A 552 -7.62 -6.95 -37.06
C LEU A 552 -8.40 -8.05 -36.35
N VAL A 553 -9.65 -7.79 -35.96
CA VAL A 553 -10.45 -8.72 -35.17
C VAL A 553 -11.79 -9.00 -35.84
N GLU A 554 -12.24 -10.26 -35.73
CA GLU A 554 -13.60 -10.69 -36.08
C GLU A 554 -14.60 -10.22 -35.00
N GLY A 555 -14.14 -10.18 -33.75
CA GLY A 555 -14.93 -9.78 -32.59
C GLY A 555 -14.13 -9.87 -31.29
N ILE A 556 -14.74 -9.38 -30.21
CA ILE A 556 -14.12 -9.28 -28.88
C ILE A 556 -15.00 -10.01 -27.87
N GLU A 557 -14.42 -10.95 -27.15
CA GLU A 557 -15.10 -11.57 -26.02
C GLU A 557 -15.15 -10.61 -24.84
N ILE A 558 -16.30 -10.50 -24.17
CA ILE A 558 -16.47 -9.76 -22.91
C ILE A 558 -16.78 -10.76 -21.80
N LYS A 559 -15.91 -10.81 -20.78
CA LYS A 559 -16.12 -11.67 -19.61
C LYS A 559 -17.21 -11.11 -18.70
N LYS A 560 -17.73 -11.96 -17.80
CA LYS A 560 -18.77 -11.57 -16.82
C LYS A 560 -18.35 -10.43 -15.89
N ASP A 561 -17.06 -10.25 -15.64
CA ASP A 561 -16.50 -9.18 -14.82
C ASP A 561 -16.28 -7.87 -15.61
N GLY A 562 -16.73 -7.82 -16.87
CA GLY A 562 -16.57 -6.68 -17.77
C GLY A 562 -15.20 -6.57 -18.43
N THR A 563 -14.23 -7.41 -18.06
CA THR A 563 -12.92 -7.40 -18.73
C THR A 563 -13.03 -8.02 -20.12
N TYR A 564 -12.24 -7.51 -21.08
CA TYR A 564 -12.14 -8.17 -22.39
C TYR A 564 -11.42 -9.52 -22.26
N GLY A 565 -11.98 -10.55 -22.89
CA GLY A 565 -11.41 -11.89 -23.05
C GLY A 565 -10.38 -11.94 -24.19
N ASP A 566 -10.36 -13.06 -24.91
CA ASP A 566 -9.44 -13.23 -26.02
C ASP A 566 -9.93 -12.46 -27.25
N LEU A 567 -8.98 -11.83 -27.94
CA LEU A 567 -9.24 -11.15 -29.22
C LEU A 567 -9.26 -12.21 -30.32
N ARG A 568 -10.38 -12.33 -31.05
CA ARG A 568 -10.47 -13.23 -32.20
C ARG A 568 -9.86 -12.54 -33.41
N GLU A 569 -8.57 -12.78 -33.63
CA GLU A 569 -7.83 -12.17 -34.73
C GLU A 569 -8.31 -12.70 -36.09
N ALA A 570 -8.67 -11.77 -36.98
CA ALA A 570 -9.06 -12.08 -38.35
C ALA A 570 -7.80 -12.32 -39.20
N ARG A 571 -7.71 -13.49 -39.84
CA ARG A 571 -6.62 -13.83 -40.77
C ARG A 571 -6.95 -13.53 -42.23
N GLU A 572 -8.24 -13.43 -42.54
CA GLU A 572 -8.77 -13.18 -43.87
C GLU A 572 -9.53 -11.84 -43.86
N TRP A 573 -9.39 -11.06 -44.93
CA TRP A 573 -9.89 -9.68 -44.98
C TRP A 573 -11.41 -9.58 -44.89
N ASP A 574 -12.11 -10.54 -45.50
CA ASP A 574 -13.57 -10.66 -45.49
C ASP A 574 -14.16 -10.96 -44.11
N LYS A 575 -13.33 -11.38 -43.15
CA LYS A 575 -13.71 -11.64 -41.75
C LYS A 575 -13.38 -10.49 -40.79
N VAL A 576 -12.75 -9.42 -41.28
CA VAL A 576 -12.37 -8.29 -40.42
C VAL A 576 -13.64 -7.50 -40.04
N GLY A 577 -14.04 -7.60 -38.77
CA GLY A 577 -15.14 -6.82 -38.21
C GLY A 577 -14.69 -5.47 -37.66
N ALA A 578 -13.45 -5.37 -37.17
CA ALA A 578 -12.87 -4.13 -36.65
C ALA A 578 -11.34 -4.15 -36.68
N ILE A 579 -10.75 -2.96 -36.65
CA ILE A 579 -9.37 -2.76 -36.20
C ILE A 579 -9.40 -2.32 -34.73
N TRP A 580 -8.69 -3.05 -33.86
CA TRP A 580 -8.81 -2.90 -32.42
C TRP A 580 -7.47 -2.63 -31.76
N ILE A 581 -7.46 -1.70 -30.80
CA ILE A 581 -6.30 -1.43 -29.95
C ILE A 581 -6.43 -2.25 -28.66
N ASP A 582 -5.60 -3.28 -28.53
CA ASP A 582 -5.38 -3.97 -27.26
C ASP A 582 -4.66 -3.03 -26.29
N ASN A 583 -5.46 -2.39 -25.45
CA ASN A 583 -5.01 -1.44 -24.47
C ASN A 583 -4.13 -2.07 -23.37
N ASN A 584 -4.17 -3.41 -23.22
CA ASN A 584 -3.35 -4.13 -22.26
C ASN A 584 -1.89 -4.19 -22.71
N GLU A 585 -1.69 -4.40 -24.02
CA GLU A 585 -0.37 -4.46 -24.67
C GLU A 585 0.12 -3.08 -25.15
N CYS A 586 -0.78 -2.09 -25.23
CA CYS A 586 -0.44 -0.75 -25.68
C CYS A 586 0.40 0.01 -24.64
N ILE A 587 1.53 0.56 -25.13
CA ILE A 587 2.48 1.37 -24.35
C ILE A 587 2.27 2.89 -24.51
N ARG A 588 1.17 3.30 -25.15
CA ARG A 588 0.80 4.71 -25.39
C ARG A 588 1.86 5.56 -26.10
N CYS A 589 2.66 4.96 -26.98
CA CYS A 589 3.71 5.67 -27.74
C CYS A 589 3.19 6.73 -28.73
N SER A 590 1.87 6.78 -28.95
CA SER A 590 1.16 7.77 -29.77
C SER A 590 1.44 7.71 -31.28
N ALA A 591 2.21 6.73 -31.74
CA ALA A 591 2.54 6.55 -33.16
C ALA A 591 1.28 6.35 -34.03
N CYS A 592 0.34 5.50 -33.58
CA CYS A 592 -0.90 5.25 -34.30
C CYS A 592 -1.76 6.51 -34.44
N TYR A 593 -1.85 7.33 -33.39
CA TYR A 593 -2.59 8.59 -33.39
C TYR A 593 -1.98 9.59 -34.38
N LYS A 594 -0.64 9.71 -34.39
CA LYS A 594 0.09 10.65 -35.27
C LYS A 594 -0.02 10.29 -36.76
N VAL A 595 -0.04 9.00 -37.11
CA VAL A 595 -0.07 8.56 -38.51
C VAL A 595 -1.48 8.43 -39.10
N CYS A 596 -2.54 8.44 -38.27
CA CYS A 596 -3.91 8.20 -38.72
C CYS A 596 -4.40 9.33 -39.67
N PRO A 597 -4.64 9.04 -40.97
CA PRO A 597 -5.01 10.08 -41.92
C PRO A 597 -6.41 10.66 -41.68
N THR A 598 -7.33 9.86 -41.16
CA THR A 598 -8.71 10.27 -40.86
C THR A 598 -8.89 10.80 -39.44
N LYS A 599 -7.84 10.74 -38.60
CA LYS A 599 -7.91 11.09 -37.17
C LYS A 599 -9.04 10.36 -36.42
N CYS A 600 -9.33 9.12 -36.79
CA CYS A 600 -10.37 8.28 -36.17
C CYS A 600 -9.95 7.66 -34.82
N ILE A 601 -8.76 7.99 -34.28
CA ILE A 601 -8.30 7.46 -32.99
C ILE A 601 -8.62 8.48 -31.90
N SER A 602 -9.46 8.10 -30.95
CA SER A 602 -9.79 8.91 -29.78
C SER A 602 -9.02 8.44 -28.54
N ILE A 603 -8.85 9.36 -27.59
CA ILE A 603 -8.22 9.10 -26.30
C ILE A 603 -9.18 9.53 -25.20
N THR A 604 -9.46 8.61 -24.28
CA THR A 604 -10.34 8.84 -23.14
C THR A 604 -9.65 8.44 -21.85
N ASN A 605 -9.68 9.32 -20.86
CA ASN A 605 -9.14 9.06 -19.52
C ASN A 605 -10.18 8.30 -18.69
N TYR A 606 -9.77 7.18 -18.10
CA TYR A 606 -10.60 6.33 -17.23
C TYR A 606 -10.05 6.38 -15.80
N GLU A 607 -10.78 7.04 -14.90
CA GLU A 607 -10.38 7.16 -13.50
C GLU A 607 -11.43 6.53 -12.59
N ILE A 608 -10.99 5.60 -11.74
CA ILE A 608 -11.83 5.12 -10.64
C ILE A 608 -12.09 6.28 -9.68
N SER A 609 -13.36 6.48 -9.36
CA SER A 609 -13.85 7.45 -8.40
C SER A 609 -14.95 6.84 -7.54
N CYS A 610 -15.26 7.46 -6.41
CA CYS A 610 -16.40 7.10 -5.58
C CYS A 610 -17.43 8.21 -5.63
N GLN A 611 -18.68 7.88 -5.95
CA GLN A 611 -19.79 8.83 -5.93
C GLN A 611 -20.75 8.56 -4.78
N ASP A 612 -21.25 9.66 -4.22
CA ASP A 612 -22.25 9.66 -3.17
C ASP A 612 -23.63 9.40 -3.77
N ILE A 613 -24.35 8.40 -3.25
CA ILE A 613 -25.68 7.98 -3.74
C ILE A 613 -26.78 8.49 -2.80
N SER A 614 -26.45 9.39 -1.87
CA SER A 614 -27.36 9.97 -0.88
C SER A 614 -28.39 10.90 -1.52
N GLY A 615 -29.38 10.34 -2.22
CA GLY A 615 -30.45 11.13 -2.85
C GLY A 615 -31.64 10.35 -3.41
N LYS A 616 -31.46 9.11 -3.89
CA LYS A 616 -32.59 8.32 -4.40
C LYS A 616 -33.32 7.63 -3.22
N LYS A 617 -34.17 8.38 -2.49
CA LYS A 617 -35.37 7.74 -1.91
C LYS A 617 -36.09 7.16 -3.10
N GLY A 618 -36.13 5.83 -3.21
CA GLY A 618 -36.99 5.17 -4.20
C GLY A 618 -38.38 5.78 -4.05
N LYS A 619 -38.83 6.50 -5.09
CA LYS A 619 -40.26 6.70 -5.25
C LYS A 619 -40.80 5.29 -5.42
N GLY A 620 -41.35 4.76 -4.33
CA GLY A 620 -42.00 3.47 -4.34
C GLY A 620 -43.08 3.49 -5.42
N LYS A 621 -43.07 2.40 -6.21
CA LYS A 621 -44.11 1.86 -7.08
C LYS A 621 -45.20 2.80 -7.57
#